data_AF-A0A841TF51-F1
#
_entry.id   AF-A0A841TF51-F1
#
_cell.length_a   1.000
_cell.length_b   1.000
_cell.length_c   1.000
_cell.angle_alpha   90.00
_cell.angle_beta   90.00
_cell.angle_gamma   90.00
#
_symmetry.space_group_name_H-M   'P 1'
#
loop_
_entity.id
_entity.type
_entity.pdbx_description
1 polymer ?
#
loop_
_entity_poly.entity_id
_entity_poly.type
_entity_poly.pdbx_seq_one_letter_code
_entity_poly.pdbx_strand_id
1 'polypeptide(L)' 'MITANGRRRMAKDWGEALYKRDAGEEIEALTLTFIPYFAWANRGAGEMQVWVREAAERR' A
#
# COMPACT_ATOMS: atom_id res chain seq x y z
N MET A 1 -17.25 -7.57 2.62
CA MET A 1 -15.97 -6.85 2.52
C MET A 1 -15.01 -7.48 3.50
N ILE A 2 -13.72 -7.50 3.19
CA ILE A 2 -12.69 -8.02 4.09
C ILE A 2 -11.85 -6.83 4.54
N THR A 3 -11.54 -6.74 5.84
CA THR A 3 -10.62 -5.75 6.39
C THR A 3 -9.40 -6.43 6.97
N ALA A 4 -8.22 -5.82 6.85
CA ALA A 4 -6.98 -6.35 7.41
C ALA A 4 -6.07 -5.24 7.91
N ASN A 5 -5.17 -5.57 8.84
CA ASN A 5 -4.08 -4.67 9.22
C ASN A 5 -3.08 -4.57 8.06
N GLY A 6 -2.67 -3.36 7.73
CA GLY A 6 -1.72 -3.05 6.67
C GLY A 6 -0.66 -2.05 7.12
N ARG A 7 0.34 -1.87 6.25
CA ARG A 7 1.44 -0.93 6.44
C ARG A 7 1.59 -0.08 5.18
N ARG A 8 1.62 1.24 5.34
CA ARG A 8 1.86 2.21 4.27
C ARG A 8 3.28 2.74 4.40
N ARG A 9 4.08 2.62 3.34
CA ARG A 9 5.36 3.31 3.24
C ARG A 9 5.10 4.79 3.00
N MET A 10 5.67 5.63 3.85
CA MET A 10 5.63 7.08 3.70
C MET A 10 6.71 7.52 2.73
N ALA A 11 6.32 8.29 1.71
CA ALA A 11 7.24 8.89 0.76
C ALA A 11 7.82 10.22 1.28
N LYS A 12 8.17 10.30 2.57
CA LYS A 12 8.86 11.47 3.10
C LYS A 12 10.29 11.52 2.56
N ASP A 13 10.79 12.72 2.32
CA ASP A 13 12.19 13.01 1.98
C ASP A 13 12.72 12.44 0.65
N TRP A 14 11.84 12.22 -0.32
CA TRP A 14 12.22 11.87 -1.70
C TRP A 14 12.56 13.08 -2.58
N GLY A 15 11.94 14.25 -2.34
CA GLY A 15 12.17 15.45 -3.14
C GLY A 15 11.97 15.18 -4.65
N GLU A 16 12.91 15.62 -5.48
CA GLU A 16 12.93 15.36 -6.93
C GLU A 16 13.79 14.15 -7.34
N ALA A 17 14.41 13.46 -6.37
CA ALA A 17 15.33 12.36 -6.68
C ALA A 17 14.56 11.08 -7.07
N LEU A 18 14.94 10.46 -8.20
CA LEU A 18 14.31 9.21 -8.66
C LEU A 18 14.90 7.95 -7.98
N TYR A 19 16.16 8.00 -7.53
CA TYR A 19 16.85 6.87 -6.92
C TYR A 19 17.60 7.31 -5.67
N LYS A 20 17.39 6.61 -4.54
CA LYS A 20 18.09 6.82 -3.26
C LYS A 20 18.32 5.48 -2.59
N ARG A 21 19.58 5.17 -2.25
CA ARG A 21 19.95 3.87 -1.67
C ARG A 21 19.49 3.73 -0.22
N ASP A 22 19.68 4.77 0.57
CA ASP A 22 19.43 4.78 2.02
C ASP A 22 18.31 5.75 2.38
N ALA A 23 17.22 5.72 1.62
CA ALA A 23 15.99 6.39 2.03
C ALA A 23 15.40 5.60 3.20
N GLY A 24 15.56 6.08 4.44
CA GLY A 24 14.98 5.44 5.61
C GLY A 24 13.49 5.13 5.38
N GLU A 25 13.06 3.91 5.71
CA GLU A 25 11.66 3.52 5.55
C GLU A 25 10.84 3.98 6.76
N GLU A 26 10.07 5.04 6.57
CA GLU A 26 9.01 5.42 7.52
C GLU A 26 7.72 4.67 7.15
N ILE A 27 7.17 3.94 8.11
CA ILE A 27 6.01 3.06 7.93
C ILE A 27 4.88 3.49 8.87
N GLU A 28 3.68 3.61 8.34
CA GLU A 28 2.46 3.87 9.10
C GLU A 28 1.54 2.64 9.08
N ALA A 29 0.98 2.29 10.23
CA ALA A 29 -0.04 1.25 10.33
C ALA A 29 -1.42 1.78 9.91
N LEU A 30 -2.17 1.00 9.14
CA LEU A 30 -3.53 1.34 8.72
C LEU A 30 -4.41 0.10 8.61
N THR A 31 -5.72 0.30 8.51
CA THR A 31 -6.66 -0.76 8.12
C THR A 31 -6.91 -0.71 6.62
N LEU A 32 -6.67 -1.83 5.94
CA LEU A 32 -6.99 -2.04 4.52
C LEU A 32 -8.42 -2.56 4.38
N THR A 33 -9.13 -2.09 3.35
CA THR A 33 -10.49 -2.55 3.02
C THR A 33 -10.49 -3.16 1.61
N PHE A 34 -10.91 -4.42 1.51
CA PHE A 34 -10.99 -5.18 0.27
C PHE A 34 -12.43 -5.43 -0.15
N ILE A 35 -12.66 -5.36 -1.45
CA ILE A 35 -13.93 -5.71 -2.11
C ILE A 35 -13.77 -7.01 -2.92
N PRO A 36 -14.87 -7.70 -3.24
CA PRO A 36 -14.83 -8.77 -4.23
C PRO A 36 -14.29 -8.26 -5.56
N TYR A 37 -13.39 -9.03 -6.19
CA TYR A 37 -12.72 -8.62 -7.43
C TYR A 37 -13.71 -8.25 -8.54
N PHE A 38 -14.76 -9.05 -8.76
CA PHE A 38 -15.77 -8.80 -9.79
C PHE A 38 -16.54 -7.48 -9.59
N ALA A 39 -16.51 -6.90 -8.38
CA ALA A 39 -17.20 -5.66 -8.05
C ALA A 39 -16.33 -4.40 -8.25
N TRP A 40 -15.06 -4.55 -8.67
CA TRP A 40 -14.21 -3.40 -8.98
C TRP A 40 -14.73 -2.59 -10.19
N ALA A 41 -14.31 -1.33 -10.30
CA ALA A 41 -14.71 -0.35 -11.33
C ALA A 41 -16.20 0.05 -11.37
N ASN A 42 -17.05 -0.49 -10.48
CA ASN A 42 -18.46 -0.11 -10.37
C ASN A 42 -18.71 1.18 -9.55
N ARG A 43 -17.66 1.91 -9.14
CA ARG A 43 -17.74 3.16 -8.36
C ARG A 43 -16.93 4.32 -8.96
N GLY A 44 -16.58 4.23 -10.25
CA GLY A 44 -15.68 5.16 -10.93
C GLY A 44 -14.23 4.66 -11.02
N ALA A 45 -13.40 5.45 -11.69
CA ALA A 45 -12.00 5.12 -11.95
C ALA A 45 -11.13 5.27 -10.69
N GLY A 46 -10.12 4.39 -10.56
CA GLY A 46 -9.14 4.40 -9.48
C GLY A 46 -8.17 3.22 -9.59
N GLU A 47 -7.07 3.29 -8.84
CA GLU A 47 -6.08 2.22 -8.80
C GLU A 47 -6.64 0.93 -8.18
N MET A 48 -6.14 -0.22 -8.63
CA MET A 48 -6.51 -1.52 -8.08
C MET A 48 -5.40 -2.55 -8.25
N GLN A 49 -5.23 -3.39 -7.23
CA GLN A 49 -4.31 -4.52 -7.23
C GLN A 49 -5.01 -5.71 -6.57
N VAL A 50 -4.84 -6.91 -7.14
CA VAL A 50 -5.31 -8.18 -6.55
C VAL A 50 -4.26 -8.74 -5.60
N TRP A 51 -3.01 -8.78 -6.07
CA TRP A 51 -1.88 -9.23 -5.29
C TRP A 51 -1.23 -8.03 -4.61
N VAL A 52 -1.28 -8.01 -3.28
CA VAL A 52 -0.68 -6.98 -2.43
C VAL A 52 0.55 -7.56 -1.75
N ARG A 53 1.57 -6.72 -1.50
CA ARG A 53 2.78 -7.15 -0.80
C ARG A 53 2.42 -7.62 0.61
N GLU A 54 2.92 -8.80 0.97
CA GLU A 54 2.86 -9.27 2.35
C GLU A 54 3.73 -8.37 3.23
N ALA A 55 3.20 -8.01 4.41
CA ALA A 55 3.99 -7.30 5.39
C ALA A 55 5.03 -8.27 5.96
N ALA A 56 6.31 -8.07 5.62
CA ALA A 56 7.37 -8.92 6.14
C ALA A 56 7.34 -8.94 7.68
N GLU A 57 7.31 -10.15 8.25
CA GLU A 57 7.65 -10.36 9.65
C GLU A 57 9.17 -10.22 9.76
N ARG A 58 9.65 -9.23 10.52
CA ARG A 58 11.03 -9.23 10.98
C ARG A 58 11.18 -10.47 11.87
N ARG A 59 11.78 -11.53 11.34
CA ARG A 59 12.23 -12.70 12.10
C ARG A 59 13.56 -12.40 12.78
#